data_AF-A0A382HQ95-F1
#
_entry.id   AF-A0A382HQ95-F1
#
_cell.length_a   1.000
_cell.length_b   1.000
_cell.length_c   1.000
_cell.angle_alpha   90.00
_cell.angle_beta   90.00
_cell.angle_gamma   90.00
#
_symmetry.space_group_name_H-M   'P 1'
#
loop_
_entity.id
_entity.type
_entity.pdbx_description
1 polymer ?
#
loop_
_entity_poly.entity_id
_entity_poly.type
_entity_poly.pdbx_seq_one_letter_code
_entity_poly.pdbx_strand_id
1 'polypeptide(L)'
;INTELERRLVVLADDPPQVVVLDMAVLVESRLGQLPDGRGYTQVVVVEAEPEVRLARLIDRGMDDGDARARMASQATDTERRAVADHVLTNDGTAAALDHQVDALWATLTGGA
;
A
#
# COMPACT_ATOMS: atom_id res chain seq x y z
N ILE A 1 -8.92 0.00 14.97
CA ILE A 1 -7.70 -0.21 14.14
C ILE A 1 -6.61 0.78 14.55
N ASN A 2 -6.82 2.10 14.50
CA ASN A 2 -5.79 3.09 14.89
C ASN A 2 -5.24 2.90 16.32
N THR A 3 -6.08 2.67 17.32
CA THR A 3 -5.62 2.37 18.69
C THR A 3 -4.71 1.15 18.77
N GLU A 4 -4.99 0.10 17.99
CA GLU A 4 -4.14 -1.09 17.96
C GLU A 4 -2.84 -0.83 17.19
N LEU A 5 -2.89 -0.05 16.12
CA LEU A 5 -1.71 0.38 15.39
C LEU A 5 -0.78 1.19 16.31
N GLU A 6 -1.30 2.21 16.98
CA GLU A 6 -0.57 3.02 17.96
C GLU A 6 0.05 2.14 19.05
N ARG A 7 -0.74 1.24 19.65
CA ARG A 7 -0.25 0.30 20.66
C ARG A 7 0.91 -0.55 20.15
N ARG A 8 0.84 -1.05 18.90
CA ARG A 8 1.94 -1.85 18.31
C ARG A 8 3.17 -1.01 18.01
N LEU A 9 3.00 0.21 17.51
CA LEU A 9 4.13 1.12 17.27
C LEU A 9 4.83 1.49 18.58
N VAL A 10 4.09 1.71 19.67
CA VAL A 10 4.67 1.92 21.00
C VAL A 10 5.47 0.71 21.48
N VAL A 11 4.94 -0.50 21.32
CA VAL A 11 5.67 -1.73 21.69
C VAL A 11 6.95 -1.92 20.87
N LEU A 12 6.91 -1.58 19.59
CA LEU A 12 8.10 -1.66 18.72
C LEU A 12 9.13 -0.56 19.03
N ALA A 13 8.75 0.52 19.69
CA ALA A 13 9.68 1.61 19.99
C ALA A 13 10.79 1.22 21.00
N ASP A 14 10.57 0.19 21.82
CA ASP A 14 11.56 -0.31 22.78
C ASP A 14 12.75 -1.03 22.10
N ASP A 15 12.49 -1.73 20.98
CA ASP A 15 13.50 -2.39 20.14
C ASP A 15 13.08 -2.27 18.66
N PRO A 16 13.33 -1.10 18.04
CA PRO A 16 12.74 -0.78 16.75
C PRO A 16 13.38 -1.60 15.63
N PRO A 17 12.59 -2.34 14.82
CA PRO A 17 13.10 -2.92 13.58
C PRO A 17 13.47 -1.79 12.62
N GLN A 18 14.37 -2.09 11.67
CA GLN A 18 14.81 -1.12 10.68
C GLN A 18 13.65 -0.59 9.82
N VAL A 19 12.68 -1.45 9.48
CA VAL A 19 11.50 -1.10 8.69
C VAL A 19 10.28 -1.82 9.25
N VAL A 20 9.15 -1.10 9.31
CA VAL A 20 7.82 -1.65 9.58
C VAL A 20 6.95 -1.40 8.36
N VAL A 21 6.32 -2.45 7.83
CA VAL A 21 5.36 -2.34 6.72
C VAL A 21 3.95 -2.35 7.27
N LEU A 22 3.18 -1.31 6.96
CA LEU A 22 1.77 -1.22 7.29
C LEU A 22 0.94 -1.48 6.03
N ASP A 23 0.38 -2.68 5.89
CA ASP A 23 -0.50 -3.02 4.77
C ASP A 23 -1.90 -2.41 4.99
N MET A 24 -2.22 -1.38 4.19
CA MET A 24 -3.45 -0.59 4.33
C MET A 24 -4.21 -0.48 3.00
N ALA A 25 -5.26 -1.28 2.84
CA ALA A 25 -6.06 -1.33 1.62
C ALA A 25 -6.89 -0.07 1.31
N VAL A 26 -7.11 0.82 2.29
CA VAL A 26 -7.98 2.02 2.16
C VAL A 26 -7.32 3.26 2.77
N LEU A 27 -6.03 3.47 2.49
CA LEU A 27 -5.26 4.56 3.09
C LEU A 27 -5.85 5.95 2.80
N VAL A 28 -6.28 6.20 1.57
CA VAL A 28 -6.78 7.50 1.12
C VAL A 28 -8.17 7.80 1.67
N GLU A 29 -9.01 6.78 1.70
CA GLU A 29 -10.43 6.84 2.07
C GLU A 29 -10.62 6.85 3.59
N SER A 30 -9.56 6.56 4.35
CA SER A 30 -9.63 6.41 5.79
C SER A 30 -8.68 7.36 6.52
N ARG A 31 -8.87 7.43 7.84
CA ARG A 31 -7.92 8.07 8.76
C ARG A 31 -6.93 7.04 9.33
N LEU A 32 -6.72 5.92 8.64
CA LEU A 32 -5.82 4.87 9.13
C LEU A 32 -4.38 5.41 9.19
N GLY A 33 -3.72 5.16 10.31
CA GLY A 33 -2.38 5.68 10.56
C GLY A 33 -2.31 7.17 10.88
N GLN A 34 -3.44 7.89 10.98
CA GLN A 34 -3.44 9.20 11.62
C GLN A 34 -3.29 9.03 13.14
N LEU A 35 -2.27 9.67 13.70
CA LEU A 35 -1.96 9.73 15.12
C LEU A 35 -2.19 11.17 15.63
N PRO A 36 -2.28 11.40 16.96
CA PRO A 36 -2.53 12.73 17.52
C PRO A 36 -1.53 13.81 17.06
N ASP A 37 -0.31 13.42 16.74
CA ASP A 37 0.82 14.26 16.34
C ASP A 37 1.16 14.20 14.84
N GLY A 38 0.35 13.49 14.02
CA GLY A 38 0.53 13.43 12.58
C GLY A 38 0.17 12.08 11.98
N ARG A 39 1.13 11.47 11.29
CA ARG A 39 0.99 10.14 10.68
C ARG A 39 1.97 9.16 11.33
N GLY A 40 1.48 7.96 11.65
CA GLY A 40 2.26 6.84 12.21
C GLY A 40 3.12 6.10 11.18
N TYR A 41 3.36 6.71 10.02
CA TYR A 41 4.17 6.18 8.94
C TYR A 41 4.95 7.30 8.26
N THR A 42 6.14 6.98 7.79
CA THR A 42 7.08 7.97 7.22
C THR A 42 7.02 8.01 5.71
N GLN A 43 6.75 6.88 5.06
CA GLN A 43 6.70 6.68 3.62
C GLN A 43 5.37 6.02 3.21
N VAL A 44 4.85 6.41 2.04
CA VAL A 44 3.67 5.81 1.40
C VAL A 44 4.09 5.18 0.08
N VAL A 45 3.92 3.86 -0.01
CA VAL A 45 4.17 3.08 -1.23
C VAL A 45 2.82 2.69 -1.83
N VAL A 46 2.53 3.19 -3.04
CA VAL A 46 1.36 2.79 -3.81
C VAL A 46 1.77 1.74 -4.83
N VAL A 47 1.08 0.60 -4.81
CA VAL A 47 1.18 -0.40 -5.88
C VAL A 47 -0.03 -0.22 -6.79
N GLU A 48 0.20 0.21 -8.02
CA GLU A 48 -0.86 0.45 -9.01
C GLU A 48 -0.73 -0.48 -10.21
N ALA A 49 -1.87 -0.74 -10.85
CA ALA A 49 -1.95 -1.43 -12.12
C ALA A 49 -3.12 -0.85 -12.92
N GLU A 50 -3.06 -0.95 -14.24
CA GLU A 50 -4.12 -0.54 -15.15
C GLU A 50 -5.47 -1.18 -14.73
N PRO A 51 -6.58 -0.45 -14.85
CA PRO A 51 -7.91 -0.95 -14.48
C PRO A 51 -8.23 -2.34 -15.07
N GLU A 52 -7.87 -2.56 -16.33
CA GLU A 52 -8.11 -3.78 -17.08
C GLU A 52 -7.33 -4.96 -16.49
N VAL A 53 -6.07 -4.73 -16.11
CA VAL A 53 -5.22 -5.75 -15.46
C VAL A 53 -5.76 -6.10 -14.08
N ARG A 54 -6.20 -5.10 -13.29
CA ARG A 54 -6.82 -5.32 -11.98
C ARG A 54 -8.09 -6.16 -12.10
N LEU A 55 -8.98 -5.79 -13.03
CA LEU A 55 -10.24 -6.49 -13.25
C LEU A 55 -9.99 -7.96 -13.64
N ALA A 56 -9.13 -8.20 -14.64
CA ALA A 56 -8.78 -9.55 -15.06
C ALA A 56 -8.25 -10.40 -13.89
N ARG A 57 -7.35 -9.84 -13.07
CA ARG A 57 -6.79 -10.54 -11.91
C ARG A 57 -7.79 -10.78 -10.77
N LEU A 58 -8.84 -9.97 -10.65
CA LEU A 58 -9.91 -10.20 -9.67
C LEU A 58 -10.80 -11.35 -10.14
N ILE A 59 -11.14 -11.37 -11.43
CA ILE A 59 -11.95 -12.43 -12.05
C ILE A 59 -11.20 -13.77 -12.01
N ASP A 60 -9.91 -13.79 -12.33
CA ASP A 60 -9.06 -14.99 -12.24
C ASP A 60 -8.98 -15.57 -10.82
N ARG A 61 -9.17 -14.70 -9.80
CA ARG A 61 -9.25 -15.10 -8.39
C ARG A 61 -10.65 -15.58 -7.98
N GLY A 62 -11.58 -15.72 -8.92
CA GLY A 62 -12.93 -16.22 -8.72
C GLY A 62 -13.96 -15.16 -8.29
N MET A 63 -13.64 -13.87 -8.46
CA MET A 63 -14.62 -12.80 -8.21
C MET A 63 -15.57 -12.66 -9.40
N ASP A 64 -16.86 -12.44 -9.13
CA ASP A 64 -17.80 -12.05 -10.18
C ASP A 64 -17.39 -10.71 -10.81
N ASP A 65 -17.60 -10.57 -12.12
CA ASP A 65 -17.22 -9.39 -12.89
C ASP A 65 -17.94 -8.11 -12.41
N GLY A 66 -19.21 -8.22 -12.02
CA GLY A 66 -19.98 -7.12 -11.45
C GLY A 66 -19.45 -6.69 -10.08
N ASP A 67 -19.20 -7.66 -9.20
CA ASP A 67 -18.63 -7.42 -7.86
C ASP A 67 -17.21 -6.84 -7.95
N ALA A 68 -16.39 -7.30 -8.89
CA ALA A 68 -15.05 -6.78 -9.12
C ALA A 68 -15.08 -5.31 -9.52
N ARG A 69 -15.93 -4.93 -10.49
CA ARG A 69 -16.09 -3.53 -10.89
C ARG A 69 -16.66 -2.67 -9.78
N ALA A 70 -17.66 -3.16 -9.05
CA ALA A 70 -18.24 -2.43 -7.91
C ALA A 70 -17.19 -2.18 -6.83
N ARG A 71 -16.38 -3.19 -6.51
CA ARG A 71 -15.27 -3.07 -5.56
C ARG A 71 -14.25 -2.03 -6.02
N MET A 72 -13.79 -2.10 -7.27
CA MET A 72 -12.84 -1.13 -7.83
C MET A 72 -13.40 0.30 -7.81
N ALA A 73 -14.69 0.49 -8.12
CA ALA A 73 -15.34 1.79 -8.14
C ALA A 73 -15.57 2.39 -6.72
N SER A 74 -15.62 1.54 -5.68
CA SER A 74 -15.82 1.99 -4.30
C SER A 74 -14.55 2.55 -3.63
N GLN A 75 -13.39 2.35 -4.26
CA GLN A 75 -12.08 2.77 -3.75
C GLN A 75 -11.65 4.11 -4.35
N ALA A 76 -10.66 4.74 -3.74
CA ALA A 76 -10.00 5.93 -4.27
C ALA A 76 -9.52 5.70 -5.70
N THR A 77 -9.44 6.78 -6.46
CA THR A 77 -8.88 6.77 -7.82
C THR A 77 -7.35 6.62 -7.79
N ASP A 78 -6.76 6.20 -8.91
CA ASP A 78 -5.29 6.14 -9.03
C ASP A 78 -4.66 7.54 -8.85
N THR A 79 -5.35 8.59 -9.28
CA THR A 79 -4.91 9.97 -9.07
C THR A 79 -4.87 10.35 -7.58
N GLU A 80 -5.91 10.01 -6.82
CA GLU A 80 -5.94 10.29 -5.38
C GLU A 80 -4.91 9.46 -4.62
N ARG A 81 -4.71 8.19 -5.00
CA ARG A 81 -3.62 7.35 -4.44
C ARG A 81 -2.25 7.96 -4.72
N ARG A 82 -1.96 8.37 -5.95
CA ARG A 82 -0.68 8.99 -6.31
C ARG A 82 -0.44 10.32 -5.60
N ALA A 83 -1.50 11.08 -5.30
CA ALA A 83 -1.37 12.36 -4.60
C ALA A 83 -0.81 12.24 -3.17
N VAL A 84 -0.92 11.06 -2.54
CA VAL A 84 -0.39 10.80 -1.20
C VAL A 84 0.86 9.92 -1.21
N ALA A 85 1.30 9.45 -2.38
CA ALA A 85 2.40 8.50 -2.53
C ALA A 85 3.76 9.20 -2.46
N ASP A 86 4.67 8.63 -1.67
CA ASP A 86 6.11 8.95 -1.76
C ASP A 86 6.78 8.08 -2.85
N HIS A 87 6.27 6.87 -3.05
CA HIS A 87 6.72 5.91 -4.06
C HIS A 87 5.55 5.24 -4.77
N VAL A 88 5.70 5.00 -6.08
CA VAL A 88 4.72 4.27 -6.89
C VAL A 88 5.41 3.08 -7.55
N LEU A 89 4.85 1.89 -7.38
CA LEU A 89 5.29 0.65 -8.01
C LEU A 89 4.25 0.21 -9.04
N THR A 90 4.69 -0.08 -10.27
CA THR A 90 3.81 -0.51 -11.35
C THR A 90 3.70 -2.02 -11.38
N ASN A 91 2.48 -2.54 -11.33
CA ASN A 91 2.15 -3.96 -11.27
C ASN A 91 1.36 -4.45 -12.49
N ASP A 92 1.58 -3.84 -13.66
CA ASP A 92 0.97 -4.28 -14.92
C ASP A 92 1.59 -5.57 -15.47
N GLY A 93 2.87 -5.76 -15.19
CA GLY A 93 3.67 -6.85 -15.73
C GLY A 93 3.63 -8.15 -14.91
N THR A 94 4.74 -8.87 -14.93
CA THR A 94 4.91 -10.12 -14.20
C THR A 94 5.23 -9.88 -12.73
N ALA A 95 5.01 -10.90 -11.88
CA ALA A 95 5.45 -10.86 -10.49
C ALA A 95 6.96 -10.55 -10.37
N ALA A 96 7.80 -11.17 -11.22
CA ALA A 96 9.24 -10.92 -11.24
C ALA A 96 9.60 -9.45 -11.57
N ALA A 97 8.84 -8.79 -12.44
CA ALA A 97 9.05 -7.36 -12.73
C ALA A 97 8.64 -6.46 -11.55
N LEU A 98 7.62 -6.85 -10.79
CA LEU A 98 7.26 -6.16 -9.54
C LEU A 98 8.33 -6.41 -8.47
N ASP A 99 8.79 -7.65 -8.31
CA ASP A 99 9.81 -8.04 -7.33
C ASP A 99 11.09 -7.21 -7.51
N HIS A 100 11.55 -7.01 -8.74
CA HIS A 100 12.71 -6.17 -9.02
C HIS A 100 12.50 -4.69 -8.60
N GLN A 101 11.30 -4.14 -8.78
CA GLN A 101 10.98 -2.79 -8.33
C GLN A 101 10.93 -2.72 -6.79
N VAL A 102 10.38 -3.75 -6.14
CA VAL A 102 10.36 -3.88 -4.68
C VAL A 102 11.78 -3.96 -4.14
N ASP A 103 12.67 -4.75 -4.73
CA ASP A 103 14.08 -4.86 -4.32
C ASP A 103 14.81 -3.51 -4.41
N ALA A 104 14.62 -2.78 -5.51
CA ALA A 104 15.21 -1.47 -5.71
C ALA A 104 14.70 -0.43 -4.69
N LEU A 105 13.38 -0.45 -4.42
CA LEU A 105 12.79 0.40 -3.39
C LEU A 105 13.28 0.00 -2.00
N TRP A 106 13.35 -1.29 -1.71
CA TRP A 106 13.80 -1.80 -0.42
C TRP A 106 15.22 -1.34 -0.11
N ALA A 107 16.15 -1.46 -1.06
CA ALA A 107 17.52 -0.97 -0.91
C ALA A 107 17.57 0.55 -0.60
N THR A 108 16.65 1.33 -1.18
CA THR A 108 16.51 2.76 -0.89
C THR A 108 15.98 3.01 0.52
N LEU A 109 14.94 2.28 0.93
CA LEU A 109 14.29 2.43 2.24
C LEU A 109 15.18 1.98 3.40
N THR A 110 15.97 0.92 3.21
CA THR A 110 16.87 0.42 4.26
C THR A 110 18.23 1.11 4.28
N GLY A 111 18.53 1.98 3.31
CA GLY A 111 19.78 2.75 3.31
C GLY A 111 21.03 1.87 3.35
N GLY A 112 21.41 1.33 2.20
CA GLY A 112 22.77 0.86 1.97
C GLY A 112 23.65 1.97 1.38
N ALA A 113 24.08 2.91 2.22
CA ALA A 113 25.37 3.62 2.12
C ALA A 113 25.81 4.07 3.51
#